data_AF-A0A396HIE1-F1
#
_entry.id   AF-A0A396HIE1-F1
#
_cell.length_a   1.000
_cell.length_b   1.000
_cell.length_c   1.000
_cell.angle_alpha   90.00
_cell.angle_beta   90.00
_cell.angle_gamma   90.00
#
_symmetry.space_group_name_H-M   'P 1'
#
loop_
_entity.id
_entity.type
_entity.pdbx_description
1 polymer ?
#
loop_
_entity_poly.entity_id
_entity_poly.type
_entity_poly.pdbx_seq_one_letter_code
_entity_poly.pdbx_strand_id
1 'polypeptide(L)' 'MFSYINLYGKYPPGLFANQCKEGKEGLDCENVKITNTTNPSSSVHVAAPHYMLIVSIVGFFGLIFHLF' A
#
# COMPACT_ATOMS: atom_id res chain seq x y z
N MET A 1 -5.22 3.93 3.24
CA MET A 1 -5.62 3.70 4.65
C MET A 1 -6.14 2.28 4.87
N PHE A 2 -7.14 1.78 4.12
CA PHE A 2 -7.66 0.41 4.29
C PHE A 2 -6.63 -0.71 4.19
N SER A 3 -5.63 -0.66 3.29
CA SER A 3 -4.60 -1.71 3.25
C SER A 3 -3.80 -1.85 4.55
N TYR A 4 -3.51 -0.74 5.23
CA TYR A 4 -2.82 -0.78 6.52
C TYR A 4 -3.71 -1.45 7.58
N ILE A 5 -4.95 -0.97 7.72
CA ILE A 5 -5.92 -1.51 8.68
C ILE A 5 -6.18 -2.99 8.41
N ASN A 6 -6.31 -3.39 7.14
CA ASN A 6 -6.52 -4.78 6.76
C ASN A 6 -5.32 -5.67 7.09
N LEU A 7 -4.10 -5.20 6.81
CA LEU A 7 -2.88 -5.97 7.04
C LEU A 7 -2.63 -6.19 8.55
N TYR A 8 -2.72 -5.13 9.35
CA TYR A 8 -2.39 -5.19 10.78
C TYR A 8 -3.56 -5.70 11.64
N GLY A 9 -4.80 -5.35 11.27
CA GLY A 9 -6.00 -5.88 11.90
C GLY A 9 -6.36 -7.29 11.43
N LYS A 10 -5.65 -7.82 10.41
CA LYS A 10 -5.93 -9.11 9.76
C LYS A 10 -7.38 -9.22 9.28
N TYR A 11 -7.92 -8.12 8.75
CA TYR A 11 -9.31 -8.08 8.28
C TYR A 11 -9.41 -8.62 6.86
N PRO A 12 -10.44 -9.42 6.57
CA PRO A 12 -10.67 -9.92 5.22
C PRO A 12 -11.00 -8.78 4.24
N PRO A 13 -10.70 -8.96 2.95
CA PRO A 13 -11.02 -7.97 1.94
C PRO A 13 -12.54 -7.72 1.90
N GLY A 14 -12.92 -6.45 1.86
CA GLY A 14 -14.33 -6.05 1.78
C GLY A 14 -15.11 -6.13 3.09
N LEU A 15 -14.47 -6.41 4.24
CA LEU A 15 -15.16 -6.44 5.54
C LEU A 15 -15.95 -5.15 5.80
N PHE A 16 -15.30 -3.99 5.66
CA PHE A 16 -15.91 -2.70 5.94
C PHE A 16 -17.08 -2.39 4.99
N ALA A 17 -16.98 -2.75 3.72
CA ALA A 17 -18.07 -2.58 2.75
C ALA A 17 -19.26 -3.52 2.99
N ASN A 18 -19.03 -4.67 3.62
CA ASN A 18 -20.10 -5.61 3.97
C ASN A 18 -20.78 -5.25 5.30
N GLN A 19 -20.01 -4.81 6.29
CA GLN A 19 -20.54 -4.51 7.62
C GLN A 19 -21.15 -3.12 7.72
N CYS A 20 -20.54 -2.13 7.07
CA CYS A 20 -20.97 -0.75 7.13
C CYS A 20 -21.81 -0.44 5.88
N LYS A 21 -23.11 -0.68 5.99
CA LYS A 21 -24.10 -0.35 4.95
C LYS A 21 -25.08 0.65 5.54
N GLU A 22 -24.93 1.91 5.17
CA GLU A 22 -25.80 2.98 5.64
C GLU A 22 -26.35 3.77 4.47
N GLY A 23 -27.62 4.15 4.58
CA GLY A 23 -28.31 5.09 3.70
C GLY A 23 -28.15 4.86 2.19
N LYS A 24 -28.61 5.84 1.41
CA LYS A 24 -28.21 5.99 0.00
C LYS A 24 -26.96 6.85 -0.14
N GLU A 25 -26.73 7.71 0.84
CA GLU A 25 -25.63 8.68 0.87
C GLU A 25 -24.31 8.07 1.37
N GLY A 26 -24.32 6.80 1.81
CA GLY A 26 -23.17 6.14 2.43
C GLY A 26 -23.14 6.34 3.94
N LEU A 27 -21.93 6.32 4.52
CA LEU A 27 -21.73 6.37 5.98
C LEU A 27 -21.83 7.82 6.49
N ASP A 28 -22.65 8.04 7.51
CA ASP A 28 -22.74 9.35 8.16
C ASP A 28 -21.42 9.67 8.90
N CYS A 29 -20.87 10.85 8.60
CA CYS A 29 -19.62 11.34 9.16
C CYS A 29 -19.80 12.60 10.02
N GLU A 30 -21.02 13.09 10.22
CA GLU A 30 -21.28 14.39 10.87
C GLU A 30 -20.82 14.44 12.34
N ASN A 31 -20.87 13.31 13.04
CA ASN A 31 -20.39 13.20 14.43
C ASN A 31 -19.00 12.57 14.57
N VAL A 32 -18.27 12.35 13.46
CA VAL A 32 -16.93 11.78 13.54
C VAL A 32 -15.97 12.86 14.06
N LYS A 33 -15.49 12.69 15.29
CA LYS A 33 -14.48 13.57 15.89
C LYS A 33 -13.22 13.55 15.03
N ILE A 34 -13.04 14.59 14.22
CA ILE A 34 -11.83 14.77 13.43
C ILE A 34 -10.68 14.96 14.41
N THR A 35 -9.86 13.93 14.53
CA THR A 35 -8.61 14.03 15.25
C THR A 35 -7.64 14.64 14.25
N ASN A 36 -7.45 15.96 14.31
CA ASN A 36 -6.42 16.67 13.55
C ASN A 36 -5.03 16.27 14.08
N THR A 37 -4.68 14.99 13.96
CA THR A 37 -3.32 14.54 14.06
C THR A 37 -2.68 14.91 12.73
N THR A 38 -2.12 16.11 12.66
CA THR A 38 -1.09 16.49 11.70
C THR A 38 0.16 15.64 11.95
N ASN A 39 0.05 14.33 11.75
CA ASN A 39 1.24 13.52 11.54
C ASN A 39 1.73 13.90 10.14
N PRO A 40 2.96 14.42 9.98
CA PRO A 40 3.50 14.68 8.66
C PRO A 40 3.39 13.36 7.89
N SER A 41 2.73 13.41 6.72
CA SER A 41 2.63 12.28 5.80
C SER A 41 4.04 11.78 5.54
N SER A 42 4.46 10.74 6.26
CA SER A 42 5.71 10.06 5.98
C SER A 42 5.48 9.33 4.65
N SER A 43 5.81 10.03 3.57
CA SER A 43 5.92 9.44 2.25
C SER A 43 7.00 8.37 2.34
N VAL A 44 6.59 7.14 2.62
CA VAL A 44 7.46 5.97 2.54
C VAL A 44 7.79 5.82 1.06
N HIS A 45 8.98 6.26 0.67
CA HIS A 45 9.55 5.95 -0.64
C HIS A 45 9.81 4.44 -0.67
N VAL A 46 8.80 3.68 -1.09
CA VAL A 46 8.99 2.28 -1.45
C VAL A 46 9.78 2.29 -2.74
N ALA A 47 11.09 2.11 -2.65
CA ALA A 47 11.94 1.92 -3.82
C ALA A 47 11.34 0.78 -4.65
N ALA A 48 10.99 1.08 -5.91
CA ALA A 48 10.29 0.14 -6.76
C ALA A 48 11.16 -1.11 -6.98
N PRO A 49 10.68 -2.32 -6.65
CA PRO A 49 11.49 -3.55 -6.68
C PRO A 49 11.94 -3.96 -8.08
N HIS A 50 11.43 -3.33 -9.14
CA HIS A 50 11.74 -3.68 -10.52
C HIS A 50 13.17 -3.29 -10.96
N TYR A 51 13.73 -2.20 -10.42
CA TYR A 51 15.06 -1.74 -10.84
C TYR A 51 16.18 -2.70 -10.37
N MET A 52 16.03 -3.29 -9.19
CA MET A 52 17.01 -4.25 -8.65
C MET A 52 17.10 -5.52 -9.52
N LEU A 53 15.97 -5.97 -10.06
CA LEU A 53 15.90 -7.18 -10.88
C LEU A 53 16.56 -6.96 -12.26
N ILE A 54 16.35 -5.79 -12.88
CA ILE A 54 16.92 -5.45 -14.18
C ILE A 54 18.45 -5.33 -14.11
N VAL A 55 19.00 -4.68 -13.08
CA VAL A 55 20.46 -4.53 -12.91
C VAL A 55 21.14 -5.89 -12.73
N SER A 56 20.52 -6.81 -12.00
CA SER A 56 21.05 -8.17 -11.81
C SER A 56 21.10 -8.97 -13.12
N ILE A 57 20.06 -8.88 -13.94
CA ILE A 57 20.00 -9.54 -15.25
C ILE A 57 21.10 -9.01 -16.17
N VAL A 58 21.19 -7.69 -16.32
CA VAL A 58 22.18 -7.07 -17.23
C VAL A 58 23.61 -7.37 -16.80
N GLY A 59 23.90 -7.31 -15.49
CA GLY A 59 25.22 -7.65 -14.96
C GLY A 59 25.62 -9.11 -15.19
N PHE A 60 24.69 -10.06 -14.99
CA PHE A 60 24.95 -11.48 -15.20
C PHE A 60 25.24 -11.79 -16.66
N PHE A 61 24.42 -11.29 -17.58
CA PHE A 61 24.64 -11.51 -19.02
C PHE A 61 25.94 -10.85 -19.50
N GLY A 62 26.27 -9.64 -19.05
CA GLY A 62 27.53 -8.98 -19.40
C GLY A 62 28.78 -9.76 -18.98
N LEU A 63 28.77 -10.38 -17.79
CA LEU A 63 29.88 -11.22 -17.32
C LEU A 63 30.01 -12.51 -18.13
N ILE A 64 28.88 -13.15 -18.48
CA ILE A 64 28.86 -14.35 -19.31
C ILE A 64 29.48 -14.07 -20.69
N PHE A 65 29.11 -12.95 -21.32
CA PHE A 65 29.67 -12.53 -22.62
C PHE A 65 31.14 -12.12 -22.57
N HIS A 66 31.65 -11.73 -21.39
CA HIS A 66 33.08 -11.41 -21.24
C HIS A 66 33.93 -12.66 -20.94
N LEU A 67 33.32 -13.71 -20.37
CA LEU A 67 34.01 -14.96 -20.03
C LEU A 67 34.17 -15.88 -21.25
N PHE A 68 33.29 -15.75 -22.24
CA PHE A 68 33.23 -16.56 -23.45
C PHE A 68 33.80 -15.80 -24.66
#